data_AF-A0AAW7KT25-F1
#
_entry.id   AF-A0AAW7KT25-F1
#
_cell.length_a   1.000
_cell.length_b   1.000
_cell.length_c   1.000
_cell.angle_alpha   90.00
_cell.angle_beta   90.00
_cell.angle_gamma   90.00
#
_symmetry.space_group_name_H-M   'P 1'
#
loop_
_entity.id
_entity.type
_entity.pdbx_description
1 polymer ?
#
loop_
_entity_poly.entity_id
_entity_poly.type
_entity_poly.pdbx_seq_one_letter_code
_entity_poly.pdbx_strand_id
1 'polypeptide(L)'
;MAKITVPLQELGRRAKRIVPFSSNLLFNAPACSMLVKGINTKDEGLLGRLRDNFAILLTIIESRIEFIEQQLEKATIRQQALNTLKSQLADDFSTIKKLCSEQDKQIKILVNDLSQAIQSKMITLGLDEEQESELVGLVDETKEIVEETLILSFTLEDKLQAITKRLKAVE
;
A
#
# COMPACT_ATOMS: atom_id res chain seq x y z
N MET A 1 14.77 -27.85 -29.04
CA MET A 1 15.82 -27.96 -27.99
C MET A 1 15.34 -27.66 -26.56
N ALA A 2 14.15 -27.10 -26.32
CA ALA A 2 13.66 -26.79 -24.97
C ALA A 2 13.11 -27.99 -24.15
N LYS A 3 12.75 -29.11 -24.79
CA LYS A 3 12.14 -30.28 -24.12
C LYS A 3 13.12 -31.15 -23.31
N ILE A 4 14.43 -31.03 -23.54
CA ILE A 4 15.46 -31.86 -22.84
C ILE A 4 16.08 -31.09 -21.66
N THR A 5 15.90 -29.77 -21.59
CA THR A 5 16.47 -28.92 -20.53
C THR A 5 15.75 -29.09 -19.20
N VAL A 6 14.42 -29.21 -19.21
CA VAL A 6 13.60 -29.37 -17.99
C VAL A 6 13.90 -30.69 -17.25
N PRO A 7 13.99 -31.86 -17.93
CA PRO A 7 14.36 -33.12 -17.27
C PRO A 7 15.74 -33.06 -16.62
N LEU A 8 16.74 -32.45 -17.29
CA LEU A 8 18.10 -32.34 -16.76
C LEU A 8 18.19 -31.44 -15.52
N GLN A 9 17.36 -30.41 -15.44
CA GLN A 9 17.32 -29.49 -14.31
C GLN A 9 16.70 -30.14 -13.06
N GLU A 10 15.62 -30.92 -13.22
CA GLU A 10 15.03 -31.69 -12.11
C GLU A 10 15.90 -32.87 -11.65
N LEU A 11 16.53 -33.59 -12.60
CA LEU A 11 17.50 -34.65 -12.31
C LEU A 11 18.78 -34.10 -11.67
N GLY A 12 19.20 -32.88 -12.04
CA GLY A 12 20.39 -32.19 -11.54
C GLY A 12 20.26 -31.75 -10.07
N ARG A 13 19.07 -31.31 -9.63
CA ARG A 13 18.80 -30.92 -8.23
C ARG A 13 19.02 -32.05 -7.22
N ARG A 14 18.94 -33.32 -7.65
CA ARG A 14 19.17 -34.52 -6.82
C ARG A 14 20.53 -35.20 -7.09
N ALA A 15 21.29 -34.72 -8.06
CA ALA A 15 22.55 -35.34 -8.49
C ALA A 15 23.77 -34.74 -7.78
N LYS A 16 24.93 -35.40 -7.91
CA LYS A 16 26.22 -34.86 -7.46
C LYS A 16 26.46 -33.46 -8.07
N ARG A 17 27.09 -32.57 -7.29
CA ARG A 17 27.40 -31.17 -7.68
C ARG A 17 28.16 -31.05 -9.01
N ILE A 18 28.96 -32.06 -9.36
CA ILE A 18 29.68 -32.14 -10.63
C ILE A 18 29.43 -33.53 -11.22
N VAL A 19 28.92 -33.59 -12.44
CA VAL A 19 28.68 -34.84 -13.19
C VAL A 19 29.44 -34.77 -14.50
N PRO A 20 30.52 -35.57 -14.66
CA PRO A 20 31.20 -35.68 -15.94
C PRO A 20 30.37 -36.52 -16.93
N PHE A 21 30.27 -36.05 -18.17
CA PHE A 21 29.59 -36.73 -19.26
C PHE A 21 30.40 -36.60 -20.55
N SER A 22 31.18 -37.64 -20.88
CA SER A 22 32.09 -37.63 -22.05
C SER A 22 33.03 -36.41 -22.00
N SER A 23 33.07 -35.59 -23.06
CA SER A 23 33.81 -34.33 -23.15
C SER A 23 33.09 -33.13 -22.50
N ASN A 24 32.00 -33.35 -21.76
CA ASN A 24 31.21 -32.31 -21.13
C ASN A 24 31.21 -32.47 -19.60
N LEU A 25 31.02 -31.38 -18.88
CA LEU A 25 30.84 -31.35 -17.44
C LEU A 25 29.53 -30.63 -17.11
N LEU A 26 28.68 -31.28 -16.33
CA LEU A 26 27.48 -30.68 -15.77
C LEU A 26 27.76 -30.28 -14.31
N PHE A 27 27.51 -29.02 -13.99
CA PHE A 27 27.58 -28.48 -12.63
C PHE A 27 26.16 -28.18 -12.18
N ASN A 28 25.78 -28.69 -11.01
CA ASN A 28 24.43 -28.52 -10.48
C ASN A 28 24.47 -27.78 -9.14
N ALA A 29 23.58 -26.81 -9.01
CA ALA A 29 23.28 -26.07 -7.80
C ALA A 29 21.75 -26.09 -7.57
N PRO A 30 21.28 -25.96 -6.32
CA PRO A 30 19.84 -25.87 -6.01
C PRO A 30 19.05 -24.91 -6.92
N ALA A 31 19.58 -23.71 -7.18
CA ALA A 31 18.87 -22.71 -7.99
C ALA A 31 19.13 -22.81 -9.51
N CYS A 32 20.22 -23.44 -9.95
CA CYS A 32 20.59 -23.48 -11.38
C CYS A 32 21.53 -24.64 -11.76
N SER A 33 21.58 -24.96 -13.06
CA SER A 33 22.51 -25.96 -13.62
C SER A 33 23.32 -25.34 -14.75
N MET A 34 24.60 -25.66 -14.83
CA MET A 34 25.53 -25.18 -15.85
C MET A 34 26.17 -26.35 -16.58
N LEU A 35 26.02 -26.40 -17.91
CA LEU A 35 26.63 -27.41 -18.77
C LEU A 35 27.80 -26.81 -19.53
N VAL A 36 29.02 -27.27 -19.23
CA VAL A 36 30.23 -26.90 -19.93
C VAL A 36 30.53 -27.98 -20.97
N LYS A 37 30.56 -27.62 -22.25
CA LYS A 37 30.80 -28.55 -23.36
C LYS A 37 32.23 -28.44 -23.89
N GLY A 38 32.74 -29.55 -24.44
CA GLY A 38 33.96 -29.53 -25.25
C GLY A 38 35.26 -29.38 -24.47
N ILE A 39 35.32 -29.88 -23.24
CA ILE A 39 36.57 -29.93 -22.46
C ILE A 39 37.41 -31.09 -23.01
N ASN A 40 38.42 -30.77 -23.80
CA ASN A 40 39.38 -31.72 -24.38
C ASN A 40 40.82 -31.35 -23.97
N THR A 41 41.08 -31.37 -22.66
CA THR A 41 42.43 -31.19 -22.12
C THR A 41 42.97 -32.53 -21.64
N LYS A 42 44.21 -32.85 -22.03
CA LYS A 42 44.97 -34.00 -21.50
C LYS A 42 45.73 -33.67 -20.21
N ASP A 43 45.80 -32.38 -19.86
CA ASP A 43 46.41 -31.89 -18.62
C ASP A 43 45.37 -31.93 -17.49
N GLU A 44 45.56 -32.87 -16.56
CA GLU A 44 44.72 -33.05 -15.38
C GLU A 44 44.77 -31.86 -14.43
N GLY A 45 45.90 -31.16 -14.32
CA GLY A 45 46.05 -29.98 -13.48
C GLY A 45 45.28 -28.78 -14.02
N LEU A 46 45.22 -28.63 -15.35
CA LEU A 46 44.36 -27.64 -15.99
C LEU A 46 42.87 -28.00 -15.87
N LEU A 47 42.52 -29.28 -15.97
CA LEU A 47 41.15 -29.77 -15.78
C LEU A 47 40.64 -29.52 -14.35
N GLY A 48 41.48 -29.76 -13.34
CA GLY A 48 41.17 -29.48 -11.93
C GLY A 48 40.87 -28.00 -11.70
N ARG A 49 41.76 -27.10 -12.15
CA ARG A 49 41.56 -25.64 -12.04
C ARG A 49 40.31 -25.15 -12.76
N LEU A 50 39.99 -25.69 -13.93
CA LEU A 50 38.76 -25.36 -14.64
C LEU A 50 37.52 -25.78 -13.84
N ARG A 51 37.53 -26.98 -13.25
CA ARG A 51 36.43 -27.46 -12.40
C ARG A 51 36.20 -26.54 -11.19
N ASP A 52 37.28 -26.12 -10.53
CA ASP A 52 37.18 -25.21 -9.39
C ASP A 52 36.63 -23.85 -9.80
N ASN A 53 37.13 -23.28 -10.91
CA ASN A 53 36.64 -22.01 -11.44
C ASN A 53 35.15 -22.08 -11.82
N PHE A 54 34.71 -23.16 -12.47
CA PHE A 54 33.30 -23.35 -12.80
C PHE A 54 32.43 -23.60 -11.57
N ALA A 55 32.94 -24.29 -10.55
CA ALA A 55 32.24 -24.46 -9.29
C ALA A 55 32.04 -23.12 -8.56
N ILE A 56 33.06 -22.24 -8.57
CA ILE A 56 32.98 -20.88 -8.02
C ILE A 56 31.98 -20.04 -8.81
N LEU A 57 32.06 -20.06 -10.14
CA LEU A 57 31.12 -19.33 -11.01
C LEU A 57 29.68 -19.77 -10.76
N LEU A 58 29.43 -21.08 -10.64
CA LEU A 58 28.10 -21.60 -10.34
C LEU A 58 27.58 -21.08 -8.99
N THR A 59 28.42 -21.03 -7.96
CA THR A 59 28.04 -20.46 -6.65
C THR A 59 27.73 -18.97 -6.74
N ILE A 60 28.50 -18.20 -7.51
CA ILE A 60 28.22 -16.77 -7.72
C ILE A 60 26.86 -16.60 -8.43
N ILE A 61 26.58 -17.41 -9.44
CA ILE A 61 25.32 -17.37 -10.19
C ILE A 61 24.15 -17.71 -9.26
N GLU A 62 24.26 -18.77 -8.47
CA GLU A 62 23.25 -19.16 -7.48
C GLU A 62 22.96 -18.03 -6.49
N SER A 63 23.99 -17.45 -5.86
CA SER A 63 23.79 -16.33 -4.94
C SER A 63 23.15 -15.10 -5.60
N ARG A 64 23.41 -14.87 -6.89
CA ARG A 64 22.75 -13.79 -7.64
C ARG A 64 21.29 -14.09 -7.95
N ILE A 65 20.95 -15.34 -8.26
CA ILE A 65 19.55 -15.76 -8.46
C ILE A 65 18.77 -15.56 -7.16
N GLU A 66 19.28 -16.07 -6.04
CA GLU A 66 18.64 -15.91 -4.72
C GLU A 66 18.44 -14.44 -4.36
N PHE A 67 19.45 -13.60 -4.61
CA PHE A 67 19.34 -12.16 -4.38
C PHE A 67 18.24 -11.53 -5.25
N ILE A 68 18.15 -11.87 -6.54
CA ILE A 68 17.11 -11.34 -7.42
C ILE A 68 15.73 -11.77 -6.95
N GLU A 69 15.56 -13.04 -6.58
CA GLU A 69 14.29 -13.57 -6.06
C GLU A 69 13.85 -12.83 -4.80
N GLN A 70 14.75 -12.64 -3.83
CA GLN A 70 14.48 -11.87 -2.61
C GLN A 70 14.09 -10.42 -2.90
N GLN A 71 14.74 -9.78 -3.88
CA GLN A 71 14.42 -8.40 -4.25
C GLN A 71 13.04 -8.30 -4.92
N LEU A 72 12.69 -9.28 -5.75
CA LEU A 72 11.39 -9.35 -6.40
C LEU A 72 10.26 -9.62 -5.39
N GLU A 73 10.50 -10.51 -4.42
CA GLU A 73 9.58 -10.76 -3.31
C GLU A 73 9.37 -9.50 -2.47
N LYS A 74 10.45 -8.82 -2.06
CA LYS A 74 10.36 -7.54 -1.31
C LYS A 74 9.60 -6.47 -2.08
N ALA A 75 9.84 -6.35 -3.39
CA ALA A 75 9.12 -5.41 -4.24
C ALA A 75 7.61 -5.73 -4.29
N THR A 76 7.27 -7.02 -4.38
CA THR A 76 5.87 -7.49 -4.38
C THR A 76 5.18 -7.21 -3.06
N ILE A 77 5.81 -7.55 -1.93
CA ILE A 77 5.29 -7.28 -0.58
C ILE A 77 5.10 -5.77 -0.39
N ARG A 78 6.08 -4.96 -0.80
CA ARG A 78 5.98 -3.50 -0.71
C ARG A 78 4.81 -2.96 -1.54
N GLN A 79 4.62 -3.46 -2.76
CA GLN A 79 3.52 -3.05 -3.62
C GLN A 79 2.16 -3.43 -3.01
N GLN A 80 2.04 -4.65 -2.46
CA GLN A 80 0.83 -5.08 -1.78
C GLN A 80 0.54 -4.21 -0.54
N ALA A 81 1.54 -3.94 0.29
CA ALA A 81 1.38 -3.07 1.46
C ALA A 81 0.93 -1.65 1.07
N LEU A 82 1.52 -1.07 0.02
CA LEU A 82 1.10 0.22 -0.51
C LEU A 82 -0.35 0.21 -1.01
N ASN A 83 -0.77 -0.85 -1.71
CA ASN A 83 -2.15 -0.98 -2.17
C ASN A 83 -3.14 -1.12 -1.01
N THR A 84 -2.80 -1.90 0.02
CA THR A 84 -3.61 -2.01 1.23
C THR A 84 -3.74 -0.67 1.96
N LEU A 85 -2.63 0.05 2.15
CA LEU A 85 -2.63 1.38 2.77
C LEU A 85 -3.47 2.38 1.95
N LYS A 86 -3.39 2.34 0.62
CA LYS A 86 -4.22 3.18 -0.26
C LYS A 86 -5.71 2.89 -0.04
N SER A 87 -6.10 1.62 0.01
CA SER A 87 -7.50 1.22 0.24
C SER A 87 -7.99 1.69 1.60
N GLN A 88 -7.21 1.43 2.66
CA GLN A 88 -7.54 1.86 4.02
C GLN A 88 -7.70 3.37 4.12
N LEU A 89 -6.77 4.15 3.56
CA LEU A 89 -6.88 5.61 3.53
C LEU A 89 -8.15 6.08 2.81
N ALA A 90 -8.52 5.45 1.69
CA ALA A 90 -9.75 5.80 0.98
C ALA A 90 -11.00 5.54 1.83
N ASP A 91 -11.03 4.42 2.54
CA ASP A 91 -12.14 4.05 3.44
C ASP A 91 -12.21 4.98 4.66
N ASP A 92 -11.08 5.29 5.28
CA ASP A 92 -10.96 6.22 6.41
C ASP A 92 -11.46 7.61 6.01
N PHE A 93 -11.01 8.14 4.87
CA PHE A 93 -11.49 9.44 4.38
C PHE A 93 -12.99 9.43 4.07
N SER A 94 -13.52 8.33 3.55
CA SER A 94 -14.96 8.20 3.32
C SER A 94 -15.74 8.21 4.65
N THR A 95 -15.18 7.62 5.69
CA THR A 95 -15.77 7.56 7.03
C THR A 95 -15.73 8.94 7.69
N ILE A 96 -14.59 9.63 7.61
CA ILE A 96 -14.44 11.02 8.08
C ILE A 96 -15.48 11.91 7.40
N LYS A 97 -15.65 11.80 6.08
CA LYS A 97 -16.67 12.57 5.35
C LYS A 97 -18.08 12.33 5.90
N LYS A 98 -18.45 11.07 6.16
CA LYS A 98 -19.76 10.74 6.75
C LYS A 98 -19.91 11.34 8.14
N LEU A 99 -18.89 11.23 8.98
CA LEU A 99 -18.89 11.78 10.34
C LEU A 99 -19.03 13.31 10.34
N CYS A 100 -18.34 14.03 9.47
CA CYS A 100 -18.49 15.47 9.33
C CYS A 100 -19.92 15.86 8.92
N SER A 101 -20.50 15.18 7.92
CA SER A 101 -21.88 15.45 7.50
C SER A 101 -22.91 15.13 8.58
N GLU A 102 -22.70 14.07 9.36
CA GLU A 102 -23.54 13.73 10.53
C GLU A 102 -23.42 14.80 11.62
N GLN A 103 -22.20 15.26 11.90
CA GLN A 103 -21.92 16.32 12.87
C GLN A 103 -22.60 17.64 12.46
N ASP A 104 -22.47 18.05 11.20
CA ASP A 104 -23.10 19.26 10.68
C ASP A 104 -24.63 19.23 10.83
N LYS A 105 -25.25 18.07 10.60
CA LYS A 105 -26.70 17.89 10.83
C LYS A 105 -27.07 18.00 12.30
N GLN A 106 -26.29 17.37 13.19
CA GLN A 106 -26.55 17.42 14.63
C GLN A 106 -26.40 18.84 15.18
N ILE A 107 -25.40 19.59 14.72
CA ILE A 107 -25.22 21.01 15.09
C ILE A 107 -26.44 21.84 14.68
N LYS A 108 -26.93 21.67 13.44
CA LYS A 108 -28.13 22.38 12.97
C LYS A 108 -29.37 22.08 13.82
N ILE A 109 -29.58 20.81 14.16
CA ILE A 109 -30.68 20.39 15.04
C ILE A 109 -30.53 21.05 16.42
N LEU A 110 -29.34 20.95 17.02
CA LEU A 110 -29.07 21.50 18.36
C LEU A 110 -29.30 23.02 18.42
N VAL A 111 -28.86 23.77 17.41
CA VAL A 111 -29.07 25.23 17.36
C VAL A 111 -30.56 25.56 17.19
N ASN A 112 -31.28 24.81 16.37
CA ASN A 112 -32.71 25.01 16.19
C ASN A 112 -33.50 24.70 17.47
N ASP A 113 -33.15 23.60 18.15
CA ASP A 113 -33.75 23.20 19.43
C ASP A 113 -33.45 24.25 20.51
N LEU A 114 -32.23 24.80 20.55
CA LEU A 114 -31.86 25.88 21.46
C LEU A 114 -32.68 27.15 21.20
N SER A 115 -32.84 27.56 19.94
CA SER A 115 -33.65 28.72 19.55
C SER A 115 -35.11 28.54 19.99
N GLN A 116 -35.69 27.38 19.75
CA GLN A 116 -37.07 27.06 20.17
C GLN A 116 -37.22 27.03 21.71
N ALA A 117 -36.23 26.49 22.42
CA ALA A 117 -36.22 26.46 23.88
C ALA A 117 -36.15 27.88 24.47
N ILE A 118 -35.35 28.77 23.88
CA ILE A 118 -35.25 30.18 24.29
C ILE A 118 -36.60 30.89 24.07
N GLN A 119 -37.18 30.76 22.87
CA GLN A 119 -38.50 31.33 22.56
C GLN A 119 -39.58 30.86 23.55
N SER A 120 -39.61 29.57 23.88
CA SER A 120 -40.55 29.04 24.87
C SER A 120 -40.31 29.60 26.28
N LYS A 121 -39.05 29.83 26.67
CA LYS A 121 -38.71 30.37 27.99
C LYS A 121 -39.04 31.86 28.12
N MET A 122 -38.89 32.65 27.06
CA MET A 122 -39.27 34.07 27.06
C MET A 122 -40.72 34.27 27.51
N ILE A 123 -41.64 33.51 26.91
CA ILE A 123 -43.08 33.53 27.23
C ILE A 123 -43.33 33.22 28.72
N THR A 124 -42.50 32.34 29.30
CA THR A 124 -42.66 31.91 30.70
C THR A 124 -42.04 32.91 31.69
N LEU A 125 -41.04 33.67 31.26
CA LEU A 125 -40.28 34.61 32.10
C LEU A 125 -40.95 35.98 32.20
N GLY A 126 -41.94 36.28 31.34
CA GLY A 126 -42.65 37.56 31.37
C GLY A 126 -41.74 38.74 31.06
N LEU A 127 -40.83 38.54 30.10
CA LEU A 127 -39.94 39.59 29.60
C LEU A 127 -40.75 40.70 28.92
N ASP A 128 -40.20 41.91 28.90
CA ASP A 128 -40.74 43.00 28.09
C ASP A 128 -40.26 42.89 26.62
N GLU A 129 -40.89 43.66 25.72
CA GLU A 129 -40.60 43.61 24.28
C GLU A 129 -39.14 43.94 23.94
N GLU A 130 -38.48 44.81 24.72
CA GLU A 130 -37.09 45.21 24.49
C GLU A 130 -36.13 44.05 24.82
N GLN A 131 -36.36 43.39 25.96
CA GLN A 131 -35.62 42.20 26.39
C GLN A 131 -35.83 40.99 25.46
N GLU A 132 -37.07 40.76 24.99
CA GLU A 132 -37.34 39.71 24.01
C GLU A 132 -36.59 39.98 22.70
N SER A 133 -36.62 41.24 22.22
CA SER A 133 -35.93 41.63 20.99
C SER A 133 -34.41 41.45 21.08
N GLU A 134 -33.77 41.81 22.20
CA GLU A 134 -32.32 41.63 22.37
C GLU A 134 -31.92 40.14 22.35
N LEU A 135 -32.63 39.30 23.10
CA LEU A 135 -32.32 37.86 23.16
C LEU A 135 -32.60 37.15 21.83
N VAL A 136 -33.68 37.50 21.11
CA VAL A 136 -33.92 36.94 19.77
C VAL A 136 -32.79 37.36 18.83
N GLY A 137 -32.37 38.63 18.88
CA GLY A 137 -31.23 39.12 18.09
C GLY A 137 -29.94 38.33 18.36
N LEU A 138 -29.61 38.06 19.62
CA LEU A 138 -28.43 37.26 19.99
C LEU A 138 -28.50 35.81 19.48
N VAL A 139 -29.69 35.19 19.52
CA VAL A 139 -29.90 33.84 19.01
C VAL A 139 -29.74 33.79 17.49
N ASP A 140 -30.29 34.77 16.79
CA ASP A 140 -30.19 34.85 15.33
C ASP A 140 -28.76 35.12 14.87
N GLU A 141 -28.03 36.03 15.54
CA GLU A 141 -26.61 36.29 15.27
C GLU A 141 -25.75 35.03 15.53
N THR A 142 -26.01 34.31 16.62
CA THR A 142 -25.32 33.04 16.91
C THR A 142 -25.63 31.99 15.85
N LYS A 143 -26.88 31.92 15.37
CA LYS A 143 -27.28 30.98 14.32
C LYS A 143 -26.59 31.28 13.00
N GLU A 144 -26.47 32.55 12.63
CA GLU A 144 -25.75 32.99 11.44
C GLU A 144 -24.26 32.59 11.50
N ILE A 145 -23.59 32.84 12.63
CA ILE A 145 -22.18 32.43 12.83
C ILE A 145 -22.01 30.90 12.71
N VAL A 146 -22.97 30.12 13.25
CA VAL A 146 -22.93 28.67 13.11
C VAL A 146 -23.13 28.24 11.66
N GLU A 147 -24.05 28.85 10.92
CA GLU A 147 -24.23 28.57 9.50
C GLU A 147 -22.97 28.88 8.68
N GLU A 148 -22.31 30.02 8.93
CA GLU A 148 -21.02 30.35 8.30
C GLU A 148 -19.93 29.33 8.65
N THR A 149 -19.88 28.87 9.90
CA THR A 149 -18.91 27.85 10.34
C THR A 149 -19.15 26.52 9.63
N LEU A 150 -20.41 26.14 9.39
CA LEU A 150 -20.76 24.95 8.62
C LEU A 150 -20.40 25.09 7.13
N ILE A 151 -20.35 26.31 6.59
CA ILE A 151 -19.82 26.55 5.23
C ILE A 151 -18.33 26.17 5.15
N LEU A 152 -17.54 26.42 6.20
CA LEU A 152 -16.14 26.00 6.26
C LEU A 152 -16.00 24.46 6.26
N SER A 153 -16.94 23.72 6.84
CA SER A 153 -16.97 22.24 6.75
C SER A 153 -17.03 21.74 5.30
N PHE A 154 -17.69 22.46 4.38
CA PHE A 154 -17.67 22.09 2.95
C PHE A 154 -16.28 22.17 2.32
N THR A 155 -15.47 23.16 2.70
CA THR A 155 -14.08 23.21 2.20
C THR A 155 -13.23 22.05 2.74
N LEU A 156 -13.53 21.53 3.92
CA LEU A 156 -12.92 20.31 4.44
C LEU A 156 -13.33 19.10 3.59
N GLU A 157 -14.61 18.97 3.26
CA GLU A 157 -15.10 17.90 2.38
C GLU A 157 -14.44 17.93 0.99
N ASP A 158 -14.28 19.11 0.40
CA ASP A 158 -13.64 19.28 -0.91
C ASP A 158 -12.17 18.84 -0.88
N LYS A 159 -11.45 19.20 0.18
CA LYS A 159 -10.05 18.77 0.37
C LYS A 159 -9.96 17.25 0.53
N LEU A 160 -10.85 16.64 1.30
CA LEU A 160 -10.93 15.19 1.46
C LEU A 160 -11.21 14.50 0.13
N GLN A 161 -12.16 15.01 -0.65
CA GLN A 161 -12.48 14.47 -1.98
C GLN A 161 -11.31 14.59 -2.95
N ALA A 162 -10.56 15.71 -2.91
CA ALA A 162 -9.36 15.88 -3.71
C ALA A 162 -8.27 14.87 -3.34
N ILE A 163 -8.08 14.57 -2.05
CA ILE A 163 -7.14 13.54 -1.58
C ILE A 163 -7.57 12.15 -2.07
N THR A 164 -8.86 11.80 -1.93
CA THR A 164 -9.37 10.51 -2.43
C THR A 164 -9.19 10.37 -3.95
N LYS A 165 -9.41 11.43 -4.73
CA LYS A 165 -9.17 11.43 -6.19
C LYS A 165 -7.69 11.22 -6.52
N ARG A 166 -6.78 11.91 -5.81
CA ARG A 166 -5.33 11.75 -6.00
C ARG A 166 -4.86 10.34 -5.65
N LEU A 167 -5.37 9.75 -4.58
CA LEU A 167 -5.07 8.36 -4.20
C LEU A 167 -5.47 7.35 -5.29
N LYS A 168 -6.61 7.59 -5.97
CA LYS A 168 -7.07 6.75 -7.09
C LYS A 168 -6.31 6.98 -8.39
N ALA A 169 -5.77 8.18 -8.61
CA ALA A 169 -5.11 8.55 -9.87
C ALA A 169 -3.64 8.10 -9.98
N VAL A 170 -3.02 7.62 -8.90
CA VAL A 170 -1.65 7.08 -8.89
C VAL A 170 -1.67 5.58 -9.21
N GLU A 171 -2.42 5.20 -10.24
CA GLU A 171 -2.38 3.88 -10.90
C GLU A 171 -1.42 3.90 -12.08
#